data_AF-A0A924Y5X7-F1
#
_entry.id   AF-A0A924Y5X7-F1
#
_cell.length_a   1.000
_cell.length_b   1.000
_cell.length_c   1.000
_cell.angle_alpha   90.00
_cell.angle_beta   90.00
_cell.angle_gamma   90.00
#
_symmetry.space_group_name_H-M   'P 1'
#
loop_
_entity.id
_entity.type
_entity.pdbx_description
1 polymer ?
#
loop_
_entity_poly.entity_id
_entity_poly.type
_entity_poly.pdbx_seq_one_letter_code
_entity_poly.pdbx_strand_id
1 'polypeptide(L)'
;MIVEIRDEVATLRGGLTKNQEEALVFALMMGLRYRPSGMVLDLGDLTQVTLEGAQTVRKVASRITQRVPGARLILANASPGATRTLRLSGIPDTSLAVVPGLDEARASLKSTVPVEERDRNRARLEADSRHPVVIAGLLGSDADAHAVAVACRLAGTIPSDTESGEPVARLHLAQVLIVPRDRSLLAPLDAEEAAVKRLTQFAFAVEDGGCVASVITQIERTRDGGVCLTDLASELRAAFLVIALGTNASSEDVNMARYVVERAPCEVIVNRVLLSDLHGGDEAITSDKEQKHDH
;
A
#
# COMPACT_ATOMS: atom_id res chain seq x y z
N MET A 1 -0.26 -35.31 -5.69
CA MET A 1 -0.88 -34.25 -4.87
C MET A 1 -2.38 -34.33 -5.06
N ILE A 2 -3.15 -34.22 -3.98
CA ILE A 2 -4.61 -34.12 -4.01
C ILE A 2 -4.97 -32.70 -3.57
N VAL A 3 -5.94 -32.08 -4.24
CA VAL A 3 -6.49 -30.77 -3.86
C VAL A 3 -7.93 -30.99 -3.42
N GLU A 4 -8.23 -30.66 -2.18
CA GLU A 4 -9.57 -30.71 -1.62
C GLU A 4 -10.03 -29.28 -1.32
N ILE A 5 -11.23 -28.90 -1.78
CA ILE A 5 -11.78 -27.57 -1.54
C ILE A 5 -12.99 -27.68 -0.63
N ARG A 6 -12.96 -26.95 0.48
CA ARG A 6 -14.11 -26.76 1.39
C ARG A 6 -14.20 -25.28 1.74
N ASP A 7 -15.31 -24.66 1.36
CA ASP A 7 -15.55 -23.23 1.53
C ASP A 7 -14.39 -22.37 0.96
N GLU A 8 -13.79 -21.50 1.77
CA GLU A 8 -12.65 -20.66 1.40
C GLU A 8 -11.28 -21.35 1.52
N VAL A 9 -11.23 -22.66 1.84
CA VAL A 9 -9.98 -23.39 2.08
C VAL A 9 -9.75 -24.47 1.01
N ALA A 10 -8.60 -24.41 0.36
CA ALA A 10 -8.06 -25.46 -0.49
C ALA A 10 -6.93 -26.20 0.26
N THR A 11 -7.15 -27.45 0.63
CA THR A 11 -6.17 -28.29 1.32
C THR A 11 -5.36 -29.11 0.32
N LEU A 12 -4.03 -29.01 0.43
CA LEU A 12 -3.09 -29.79 -0.37
C LEU A 12 -2.58 -31.00 0.39
N ARG A 13 -2.78 -32.19 -0.18
CA ARG A 13 -2.35 -33.46 0.42
C ARG A 13 -1.28 -34.17 -0.42
N GLY A 14 -0.28 -34.75 0.27
CA GLY A 14 0.79 -35.54 -0.34
C GLY A 14 2.01 -34.71 -0.72
N GLY A 15 2.70 -35.06 -1.81
CA GLY A 15 3.91 -34.34 -2.25
C GLY A 15 3.63 -33.30 -3.32
N LEU A 16 4.16 -32.08 -3.15
CA LEU A 16 4.26 -31.03 -4.17
C LEU A 16 5.70 -31.01 -4.72
N THR A 17 6.01 -31.99 -5.57
CA THR A 17 7.39 -32.27 -6.03
C THR A 17 7.68 -31.86 -7.46
N LYS A 18 6.65 -31.53 -8.25
CA LYS A 18 6.70 -31.17 -9.67
C LYS A 18 5.74 -30.03 -9.97
N ASN A 19 5.85 -29.43 -11.15
CA ASN A 19 4.91 -28.42 -11.62
C ASN A 19 3.47 -28.97 -11.68
N GLN A 20 2.57 -28.35 -10.93
CA GLN A 20 1.14 -28.66 -10.82
C GLN A 20 0.27 -27.41 -11.00
N GLU A 21 0.81 -26.39 -11.67
CA GLU A 21 0.25 -25.04 -11.75
C GLU A 21 -1.17 -25.03 -12.29
N GLU A 22 -1.44 -25.74 -13.39
CA GLU A 22 -2.75 -25.75 -14.02
C GLU A 22 -3.82 -26.37 -13.13
N ALA A 23 -3.49 -27.47 -12.45
CA ALA A 23 -4.40 -28.15 -11.53
C ALA A 23 -4.75 -27.24 -10.33
N LEU A 24 -3.76 -26.55 -9.77
CA LEU A 24 -3.96 -25.62 -8.65
C LEU A 24 -4.75 -24.38 -9.07
N VAL A 25 -4.42 -23.77 -10.21
CA VAL A 25 -5.18 -22.61 -10.72
C VAL A 25 -6.62 -23.01 -11.00
N PHE A 26 -6.87 -24.14 -11.64
CA PHE A 26 -8.23 -24.60 -11.92
C PHE A 26 -9.04 -24.80 -10.63
N ALA A 27 -8.46 -25.49 -9.65
CA ALA A 27 -9.07 -25.73 -8.35
C ALA A 27 -9.39 -24.40 -7.63
N LEU A 28 -8.41 -23.50 -7.51
CA LEU A 28 -8.60 -22.22 -6.81
C LEU A 28 -9.59 -21.31 -7.55
N MET A 29 -9.58 -21.29 -8.88
CA MET A 29 -10.58 -20.54 -9.65
C MET A 29 -12.01 -21.05 -9.40
N MET A 30 -12.19 -22.35 -9.19
CA MET A 30 -13.49 -22.91 -8.82
C MET A 30 -13.95 -22.42 -7.44
N GLY A 31 -13.06 -22.33 -6.46
CA GLY A 31 -13.38 -21.78 -5.14
C GLY A 31 -13.65 -20.26 -5.17
N LEU A 32 -12.84 -19.51 -5.93
CA LEU A 32 -12.98 -18.05 -6.08
C LEU A 32 -14.31 -17.63 -6.73
N ARG A 33 -14.95 -18.50 -7.52
CA ARG A 33 -16.33 -18.24 -8.02
C ARG A 33 -17.34 -18.03 -6.90
N TYR A 34 -17.18 -18.73 -5.77
CA TYR A 34 -18.07 -18.64 -4.62
C TYR A 34 -17.56 -17.65 -3.56
N ARG A 35 -16.24 -17.42 -3.52
CA ARG A 35 -15.57 -16.50 -2.60
C ARG A 35 -14.59 -15.59 -3.35
N PRO A 36 -15.07 -14.54 -4.04
CA PRO A 36 -14.22 -13.69 -4.88
C PRO A 36 -13.17 -12.91 -4.07
N SER A 37 -13.39 -12.71 -2.77
CA SER A 37 -12.48 -12.00 -1.86
C SER A 37 -11.15 -12.72 -1.64
N GLY A 38 -11.09 -14.05 -1.82
CA GLY A 38 -9.86 -14.81 -1.66
C GLY A 38 -10.04 -16.23 -1.14
N MET A 39 -8.93 -16.95 -1.08
CA MET A 39 -8.84 -18.33 -0.61
C MET A 39 -7.63 -18.56 0.30
N VAL A 40 -7.75 -19.54 1.18
CA VAL A 40 -6.64 -20.13 1.94
C VAL A 40 -6.15 -21.38 1.23
N LEU A 41 -4.84 -21.51 1.06
CA LEU A 41 -4.18 -22.74 0.64
C LEU A 41 -3.52 -23.39 1.85
N ASP A 42 -4.12 -24.46 2.34
CA ASP A 42 -3.64 -25.21 3.48
C ASP A 42 -2.58 -26.22 3.07
N LEU A 43 -1.38 -26.06 3.64
CA LEU A 43 -0.20 -26.84 3.37
C LEU A 43 0.10 -27.89 4.46
N GLY A 44 -0.77 -28.03 5.46
CA GLY A 44 -0.53 -28.88 6.64
C GLY A 44 -0.38 -30.37 6.31
N ASP A 45 -1.09 -30.83 5.29
CA ASP A 45 -1.07 -32.23 4.84
C ASP A 45 -0.03 -32.51 3.73
N LEU A 46 0.87 -31.55 3.46
CA LEU A 46 1.97 -31.76 2.54
C LEU A 46 3.12 -32.54 3.20
N THR A 47 3.46 -33.68 2.63
CA THR A 47 4.57 -34.53 3.10
C THR A 47 5.92 -34.04 2.59
N GLN A 48 5.95 -33.38 1.43
CA GLN A 48 7.19 -32.89 0.82
C GLN A 48 6.91 -31.73 -0.15
N VAL A 49 7.78 -30.72 -0.13
CA VAL A 49 7.78 -29.60 -1.09
C VAL A 49 9.18 -29.46 -1.68
N THR A 50 9.30 -29.58 -3.01
CA THR A 50 10.55 -29.32 -3.75
C THR A 50 10.60 -27.86 -4.19
N LEU A 51 11.77 -27.41 -4.68
CA LEU A 51 11.93 -26.06 -5.21
C LEU A 51 11.00 -25.80 -6.41
N GLU A 52 10.82 -26.80 -7.29
CA GLU A 52 9.89 -26.74 -8.42
C GLU A 52 8.43 -26.64 -7.94
N GLY A 53 8.09 -27.38 -6.88
CA GLY A 53 6.81 -27.27 -6.20
C GLY A 53 6.56 -25.87 -5.62
N ALA A 54 7.56 -25.30 -4.95
CA ALA A 54 7.49 -23.94 -4.41
C ALA A 54 7.31 -22.88 -5.52
N GLN A 55 8.01 -23.02 -6.65
CA GLN A 55 7.81 -22.16 -7.83
C GLN A 55 6.39 -22.28 -8.39
N THR A 56 5.77 -23.46 -8.29
CA THR A 56 4.38 -23.67 -8.69
C THR A 56 3.44 -22.79 -7.86
N VAL A 57 3.58 -22.80 -6.53
CA VAL A 57 2.77 -21.96 -5.63
C VAL A 57 2.90 -20.48 -5.98
N ARG A 58 4.13 -20.02 -6.28
CA ARG A 58 4.39 -18.64 -6.71
C ARG A 58 3.62 -18.28 -7.99
N LYS A 59 3.71 -19.12 -9.02
CA LYS A 59 3.05 -18.88 -10.31
C LYS A 59 1.54 -18.90 -10.17
N VAL A 60 1.00 -19.81 -9.35
CA VAL A 60 -0.43 -19.89 -9.04
C VAL A 60 -0.92 -18.60 -8.38
N ALA A 61 -0.21 -18.09 -7.37
CA ALA A 61 -0.59 -16.84 -6.72
C ALA A 61 -0.61 -15.66 -7.69
N SER A 62 0.44 -15.50 -8.51
CA SER A 62 0.51 -14.46 -9.53
C SER A 62 -0.62 -14.57 -10.56
N ARG A 63 -0.93 -15.79 -11.04
CA ARG A 63 -2.03 -16.04 -11.98
C ARG A 63 -3.40 -15.71 -11.39
N ILE A 64 -3.61 -15.98 -10.10
CA ILE A 64 -4.87 -15.67 -9.43
C ILE A 64 -5.07 -14.18 -9.32
N THR A 65 -4.07 -13.44 -8.85
CA THR A 65 -4.14 -11.98 -8.74
C THR A 65 -4.36 -11.31 -10.11
N GLN A 66 -3.78 -11.86 -11.18
CA GLN A 66 -4.00 -11.38 -12.55
C GLN A 66 -5.43 -11.66 -13.06
N ARG A 67 -5.99 -12.84 -12.75
CA ARG A 67 -7.30 -13.27 -13.27
C ARG A 67 -8.49 -12.77 -12.45
N VAL A 68 -8.31 -12.59 -11.15
CA VAL A 68 -9.32 -12.10 -10.22
C VAL A 68 -8.71 -10.95 -9.43
N PRO A 69 -8.75 -9.71 -9.99
CA PRO A 69 -8.22 -8.54 -9.32
C PRO A 69 -8.85 -8.34 -7.94
N GLY A 70 -8.03 -8.23 -6.90
CA GLY A 70 -8.47 -8.11 -5.50
C GLY A 70 -8.63 -9.44 -4.76
N ALA A 71 -8.56 -10.59 -5.43
CA ALA A 71 -8.55 -11.89 -4.76
C ALA A 71 -7.23 -12.12 -4.01
N ARG A 72 -7.33 -12.49 -2.74
CA ARG A 72 -6.18 -12.80 -1.88
C ARG A 72 -5.94 -14.32 -1.83
N LEU A 73 -4.69 -14.74 -1.89
CA LEU A 73 -4.30 -16.13 -1.63
C LEU A 73 -3.41 -16.18 -0.38
N ILE A 74 -3.87 -16.88 0.66
CA ILE A 74 -3.16 -16.99 1.94
C ILE A 74 -2.67 -18.42 2.11
N LEU A 75 -1.39 -18.62 2.43
CA LEU A 75 -0.83 -19.95 2.72
C LEU A 75 -0.97 -20.24 4.22
N ALA A 76 -1.48 -21.41 4.59
CA ALA A 76 -1.65 -21.81 5.99
C ALA A 76 -0.90 -23.10 6.31
N ASN A 77 -0.55 -23.31 7.59
CA ASN A 77 0.04 -24.54 8.12
C ASN A 77 1.30 -25.04 7.39
N ALA A 78 2.11 -24.14 6.83
CA ALA A 78 3.33 -24.53 6.14
C ALA A 78 4.35 -25.10 7.15
N SER A 79 4.80 -26.34 6.94
CA SER A 79 5.88 -26.90 7.76
C SER A 79 7.16 -26.05 7.66
N PRO A 80 8.06 -26.08 8.65
CA PRO A 80 9.31 -25.30 8.59
C PRO A 80 10.15 -25.60 7.34
N GLY A 81 10.17 -26.86 6.91
CA GLY A 81 10.82 -27.30 5.67
C GLY A 81 10.16 -26.71 4.42
N ALA A 82 8.82 -26.78 4.33
CA ALA A 82 8.07 -26.20 3.22
C ALA A 82 8.25 -24.67 3.15
N THR A 83 8.19 -24.00 4.30
CA THR A 83 8.40 -22.55 4.43
C THR A 83 9.78 -22.14 3.92
N ARG A 84 10.83 -22.89 4.28
CA ARG A 84 12.19 -22.63 3.79
C ARG A 84 12.30 -22.79 2.28
N THR A 85 11.71 -23.86 1.71
CA THR A 85 11.72 -24.10 0.27
C THR A 85 10.93 -23.04 -0.51
N LEU A 86 9.80 -22.59 0.04
CA LEU A 86 9.00 -21.48 -0.51
C LEU A 86 9.81 -20.19 -0.58
N ARG A 87 10.53 -19.84 0.50
CA ARG A 87 11.43 -18.67 0.53
C ARG A 87 12.55 -18.76 -0.51
N LEU A 88 13.17 -19.94 -0.67
CA LEU A 88 14.26 -20.17 -1.62
C LEU A 88 13.82 -20.07 -3.09
N SER A 89 12.53 -20.25 -3.38
CA SER A 89 12.00 -20.17 -4.75
C SER A 89 11.86 -18.75 -5.29
N GLY A 90 12.29 -17.74 -4.53
CA GLY A 90 12.20 -16.34 -4.95
C GLY A 90 10.75 -15.88 -5.07
N ILE A 91 9.85 -16.37 -4.21
CA ILE A 91 8.59 -15.67 -3.92
C ILE A 91 9.01 -14.30 -3.38
N PRO A 92 8.73 -13.18 -4.07
CA PRO A 92 8.88 -11.88 -3.45
C PRO A 92 8.02 -11.90 -2.18
N ASP A 93 8.58 -11.47 -1.05
CA ASP A 93 7.98 -11.46 0.30
C ASP A 93 6.61 -10.72 0.42
N THR A 94 5.99 -10.34 -0.71
CA THR A 94 4.98 -9.30 -0.87
C THR A 94 3.60 -9.76 -1.35
N SER A 95 3.36 -11.03 -1.73
CA SER A 95 2.00 -11.46 -2.18
C SER A 95 1.39 -12.67 -1.49
N LEU A 96 2.19 -13.49 -0.81
CA LEU A 96 1.72 -14.72 -0.15
C LEU A 96 1.95 -14.62 1.35
N ALA A 97 0.90 -14.24 2.09
CA ALA A 97 0.90 -14.33 3.54
C ALA A 97 0.97 -15.82 3.94
N VAL A 98 2.07 -16.24 4.57
CA VAL A 98 2.19 -17.57 5.19
C VAL A 98 1.86 -17.41 6.66
N VAL A 99 0.78 -18.04 7.11
CA VAL A 99 0.34 -18.03 8.50
C VAL A 99 0.40 -19.44 9.11
N PRO A 100 0.65 -19.55 10.42
CA PRO A 100 0.83 -20.84 11.09
C PRO A 100 -0.45 -21.67 11.23
N GLY A 101 -1.63 -21.09 11.01
CA GLY A 101 -2.92 -21.72 11.28
C GLY A 101 -4.03 -21.35 10.31
N LEU A 102 -5.02 -22.25 10.15
CA LEU A 102 -6.24 -21.97 9.38
C LEU A 102 -7.07 -20.85 9.98
N ASP A 103 -7.15 -20.76 11.31
CA ASP A 103 -7.95 -19.73 11.98
C ASP A 103 -7.37 -18.34 11.75
N GLU A 104 -6.05 -18.20 11.80
CA GLU A 104 -5.35 -16.96 11.46
C GLU A 104 -5.47 -16.63 9.97
N ALA A 105 -5.46 -17.64 9.09
CA ALA A 105 -5.68 -17.44 7.67
C ALA A 105 -7.10 -16.92 7.38
N ARG A 106 -8.11 -17.52 8.01
CA ARG A 106 -9.51 -17.10 7.92
C ARG A 106 -9.70 -15.72 8.54
N ALA A 107 -9.06 -15.43 9.67
CA ALA A 107 -9.08 -14.10 10.27
C ALA A 107 -8.42 -13.07 9.36
N SER A 108 -7.34 -13.42 8.65
CA SER A 108 -6.68 -12.52 7.68
C SER A 108 -7.54 -12.30 6.42
N LEU A 109 -8.35 -13.28 6.01
CA LEU A 109 -9.37 -13.12 4.98
C LEU A 109 -10.56 -12.26 5.44
N LYS A 110 -10.97 -12.39 6.72
CA LYS A 110 -12.12 -11.67 7.32
C LYS A 110 -11.78 -10.27 7.83
N SER A 111 -10.53 -10.03 8.21
CA SER A 111 -10.00 -8.74 8.65
C SER A 111 -10.08 -7.79 7.47
N THR A 112 -11.20 -7.08 7.45
CA THR A 112 -11.59 -6.12 6.44
C THR A 112 -11.59 -4.76 7.13
N VAL A 113 -10.68 -3.88 6.71
CA VAL A 113 -11.16 -2.56 6.31
C VAL A 113 -12.22 -2.86 5.25
N PRO A 114 -13.46 -2.36 5.37
CA PRO A 114 -14.55 -2.78 4.49
C PRO A 114 -14.08 -2.71 3.04
N VAL A 115 -14.11 -3.87 2.38
CA VAL A 115 -13.84 -3.97 0.93
C VAL A 115 -14.72 -2.97 0.18
N GLU A 116 -15.88 -2.63 0.72
CA GLU A 116 -16.76 -1.59 0.21
C GLU A 116 -16.17 -0.18 0.19
N GLU A 117 -15.22 0.19 1.06
CA GLU A 117 -14.59 1.51 1.07
C GLU A 117 -13.36 1.54 0.16
N ARG A 118 -12.59 0.44 0.12
CA ARG A 118 -11.50 0.24 -0.84
C ARG A 118 -12.05 0.10 -2.27
N ASP A 119 -13.15 -0.62 -2.47
CA ASP A 119 -13.83 -0.78 -3.75
C ASP A 119 -14.69 0.43 -4.12
N ARG A 120 -15.24 1.20 -3.16
CA ARG A 120 -15.85 2.52 -3.49
C ARG A 120 -14.81 3.54 -3.88
N ASN A 121 -13.67 3.60 -3.19
CA ASN A 121 -12.55 4.46 -3.59
C ASN A 121 -11.99 3.98 -4.93
N ARG A 122 -11.80 2.67 -5.13
CA ARG A 122 -11.33 2.09 -6.39
C ARG A 122 -12.33 2.24 -7.55
N ALA A 123 -13.62 2.07 -7.34
CA ALA A 123 -14.65 2.30 -8.35
C ALA A 123 -14.81 3.78 -8.69
N ARG A 124 -14.65 4.70 -7.71
CA ARG A 124 -14.48 6.14 -7.98
C ARG A 124 -13.18 6.43 -8.75
N LEU A 125 -12.10 5.70 -8.46
CA LEU A 125 -10.79 5.89 -9.09
C LEU A 125 -10.74 5.41 -10.55
N GLU A 126 -11.37 4.26 -10.84
CA GLU A 126 -11.47 3.65 -12.17
C GLU A 126 -12.51 4.34 -13.06
N ALA A 127 -13.61 4.84 -12.50
CA ALA A 127 -14.65 5.56 -13.26
C ALA A 127 -14.20 6.95 -13.76
N ASP A 128 -13.14 7.51 -13.18
CA ASP A 128 -12.76 8.92 -13.34
C ASP A 128 -11.33 9.09 -13.87
N SER A 129 -10.99 8.31 -14.90
CA SER A 129 -9.64 8.24 -15.50
C SER A 129 -9.18 9.52 -16.22
N ARG A 130 -9.91 10.63 -16.10
CA ARG A 130 -9.65 11.88 -16.80
C ARG A 130 -8.77 12.85 -16.01
N HIS A 131 -8.72 12.71 -14.69
CA HIS A 131 -8.01 13.64 -13.83
C HIS A 131 -6.61 13.11 -13.46
N PRO A 132 -5.54 13.89 -13.72
CA PRO A 132 -4.20 13.51 -13.32
C PRO A 132 -4.09 13.36 -11.81
N VAL A 133 -3.29 12.38 -11.41
CA VAL A 133 -3.12 11.97 -10.02
C VAL A 133 -1.78 12.45 -9.50
N VAL A 134 -1.79 13.12 -8.36
CA VAL A 134 -0.61 13.50 -7.58
C VAL A 134 -0.62 12.70 -6.29
N ILE A 135 0.46 12.01 -5.95
CA ILE A 135 0.61 11.27 -4.70
C ILE A 135 1.55 12.05 -3.77
N ALA A 136 1.12 12.26 -2.52
CA ALA A 136 2.00 12.60 -1.41
C ALA A 136 2.29 11.33 -0.60
N GLY A 137 3.53 10.83 -0.67
CA GLY A 137 3.99 9.69 0.13
C GLY A 137 4.41 10.17 1.53
N LEU A 138 3.66 9.76 2.54
CA LEU A 138 3.84 10.18 3.93
C LEU A 138 4.54 9.07 4.72
N LEU A 139 5.64 9.42 5.38
CA LEU A 139 6.52 8.45 6.08
C LEU A 139 6.33 8.46 7.59
N GLY A 140 5.39 9.28 8.10
CA GLY A 140 5.15 9.46 9.52
C GLY A 140 6.11 10.47 10.16
N SER A 141 6.78 11.29 9.36
CA SER A 141 7.76 12.29 9.80
C SER A 141 7.15 13.70 9.81
N ASP A 142 7.81 14.66 10.45
CA ASP A 142 7.39 16.06 10.41
C ASP A 142 7.58 16.69 9.02
N ALA A 143 8.46 16.10 8.20
CA ALA A 143 8.66 16.54 6.82
C ALA A 143 7.43 16.28 5.93
N ASP A 144 6.53 15.38 6.33
CA ASP A 144 5.33 15.01 5.58
C ASP A 144 4.46 16.23 5.23
N ALA A 145 4.40 17.24 6.10
CA ALA A 145 3.69 18.49 5.86
C ALA A 145 4.19 19.20 4.59
N HIS A 146 5.50 19.16 4.34
CA HIS A 146 6.09 19.74 3.13
C HIS A 146 5.81 18.90 1.88
N ALA A 147 5.71 17.57 2.00
CA ALA A 147 5.30 16.72 0.89
C ALA A 147 3.87 17.07 0.45
N VAL A 148 2.96 17.19 1.41
CA VAL A 148 1.56 17.59 1.16
C VAL A 148 1.48 18.97 0.53
N ALA A 149 2.22 19.95 1.06
CA ALA A 149 2.21 21.32 0.53
C ALA A 149 2.74 21.39 -0.92
N VAL A 150 3.81 20.65 -1.24
CA VAL A 150 4.34 20.55 -2.60
C VAL A 150 3.33 19.85 -3.52
N ALA A 151 2.75 18.74 -3.07
CA ALA A 151 1.77 17.98 -3.84
C ALA A 151 0.52 18.81 -4.16
N CYS A 152 0.02 19.61 -3.21
CA CYS A 152 -1.07 20.54 -3.46
C CYS A 152 -0.73 21.62 -4.49
N ARG A 153 0.46 22.21 -4.42
CA ARG A 153 0.90 23.18 -5.43
C ARG A 153 0.97 22.56 -6.81
N LEU A 154 1.54 21.35 -6.93
CA LEU A 154 1.59 20.63 -8.21
C LEU A 154 0.19 20.37 -8.75
N ALA A 155 -0.71 19.88 -7.91
CA ALA A 155 -2.09 19.63 -8.30
C ALA A 155 -2.77 20.90 -8.84
N GLY A 156 -2.46 22.07 -8.27
CA GLY A 156 -2.95 23.37 -8.75
C GLY A 156 -2.28 23.91 -10.02
N THR A 157 -1.10 23.39 -10.41
CA THR A 157 -0.42 23.79 -11.67
C THR A 157 -0.92 23.03 -12.89
N ILE A 158 -1.69 21.96 -12.69
CA ILE A 158 -2.24 21.16 -13.76
C ILE A 158 -3.36 21.97 -14.44
N PRO A 159 -3.29 22.21 -15.77
CA PRO A 159 -4.28 23.01 -16.49
C PRO A 159 -5.70 22.42 -16.37
N SER A 160 -6.67 23.27 -16.04
CA SER A 160 -8.10 22.93 -16.12
C SER A 160 -8.59 23.06 -17.55
N ASP A 161 -8.91 21.94 -18.20
CA ASP A 161 -9.65 21.94 -19.47
C ASP A 161 -11.17 21.99 -19.26
N THR A 162 -11.63 22.10 -18.01
CA THR A 162 -13.05 21.98 -17.66
C THR A 162 -13.68 23.32 -17.28
N GLU A 163 -14.63 23.77 -18.10
CA GLU A 163 -15.56 24.89 -17.82
C GLU A 163 -16.49 24.61 -16.61
N SER A 164 -16.53 23.36 -16.11
CA SER A 164 -17.49 22.87 -15.11
C SER A 164 -17.14 23.17 -13.64
N GLY A 165 -15.97 23.73 -13.34
CA GLY A 165 -15.57 24.03 -11.95
C GLY A 165 -15.29 22.80 -11.08
N GLU A 166 -15.16 21.61 -11.68
CA GLU A 166 -14.77 20.38 -10.97
C GLU A 166 -13.26 20.36 -10.67
N PRO A 167 -12.82 19.65 -9.61
CA PRO A 167 -11.41 19.54 -9.25
C PRO A 167 -10.60 18.94 -10.39
N VAL A 168 -9.56 19.65 -10.83
CA VAL A 168 -8.78 19.32 -12.03
C VAL A 168 -7.88 18.10 -11.82
N ALA A 169 -7.38 17.94 -10.59
CA ALA A 169 -6.44 16.89 -10.21
C ALA A 169 -6.89 16.19 -8.93
N ARG A 170 -6.42 14.97 -8.73
CA ARG A 170 -6.64 14.19 -7.52
C ARG A 170 -5.36 14.13 -6.71
N LEU A 171 -5.45 14.53 -5.44
CA LEU A 171 -4.35 14.45 -4.49
C LEU A 171 -4.55 13.23 -3.58
N HIS A 172 -3.66 12.25 -3.73
CA HIS A 172 -3.62 11.05 -2.90
C HIS A 172 -2.62 11.23 -1.75
N LEU A 173 -3.13 11.27 -0.53
CA LEU A 173 -2.32 11.25 0.69
C LEU A 173 -2.10 9.79 1.11
N ALA A 174 -0.92 9.25 0.82
CA ALA A 174 -0.58 7.86 1.05
C ALA A 174 0.34 7.70 2.26
N GLN A 175 -0.23 7.31 3.40
CA GLN A 175 0.53 7.02 4.61
C GLN A 175 1.12 5.63 4.57
N VAL A 176 2.44 5.54 4.54
CA VAL A 176 3.18 4.29 4.56
C VAL A 176 3.39 3.85 6.00
N LEU A 177 2.97 2.62 6.32
CA LEU A 177 3.21 1.97 7.60
C LEU A 177 4.10 0.75 7.40
N ILE A 178 5.34 0.83 7.91
CA ILE A 178 6.28 -0.28 7.88
C ILE A 178 5.90 -1.32 8.93
N VAL A 179 5.51 -2.51 8.47
CA VAL A 179 5.16 -3.64 9.32
C VAL A 179 6.41 -4.50 9.54
N PRO A 180 6.79 -4.78 10.80
CA PRO A 180 7.90 -5.66 11.10
C PRO A 180 7.76 -7.04 10.43
N ARG A 181 8.89 -7.60 9.94
CA ARG A 181 8.88 -8.87 9.19
C ARG A 181 8.47 -10.08 10.02
N ASP A 182 8.62 -10.00 11.33
CA ASP A 182 8.22 -11.00 12.32
C ASP A 182 6.71 -10.96 12.64
N ARG A 183 5.99 -9.95 12.13
CA ARG A 183 4.55 -9.80 12.30
C ARG A 183 3.80 -10.01 10.99
N SER A 184 2.53 -10.41 11.12
CA SER A 184 1.59 -10.41 9.99
C SER A 184 1.43 -8.99 9.45
N LEU A 185 1.26 -8.83 8.14
CA LEU A 185 1.11 -7.51 7.51
C LEU A 185 -0.09 -6.72 8.08
N LEU A 186 -1.11 -7.44 8.56
CA LEU A 186 -2.31 -6.86 9.18
C LEU A 186 -2.26 -6.89 10.71
N ALA A 187 -1.11 -7.20 11.31
CA ALA A 187 -0.97 -7.15 12.76
C ALA A 187 -1.28 -5.71 13.23
N PRO A 188 -2.02 -5.55 14.35
CA PRO A 188 -2.27 -4.24 14.91
C PRO A 188 -0.94 -3.54 15.18
N LEU A 189 -0.84 -2.28 14.76
CA LEU A 189 0.33 -1.43 14.98
C LEU A 189 -0.09 -0.23 15.79
N ASP A 190 0.66 0.08 16.85
CA ASP A 190 0.41 1.27 17.68
C ASP A 190 0.52 2.56 16.84
N ALA A 191 1.31 2.53 15.77
CA ALA A 191 1.46 3.64 14.83
C ALA A 191 0.23 3.90 13.95
N GLU A 192 -0.75 3.00 13.91
CA GLU A 192 -1.92 3.10 13.03
C GLU A 192 -2.88 4.23 13.43
N GLU A 193 -3.15 4.40 14.72
CA GLU A 193 -3.98 5.49 15.22
C GLU A 193 -3.33 6.85 14.94
N ALA A 194 -2.00 6.94 15.13
CA ALA A 194 -1.23 8.14 14.80
C ALA A 194 -1.25 8.45 13.30
N ALA A 195 -1.19 7.42 12.44
CA ALA A 195 -1.31 7.55 10.99
C ALA A 195 -2.69 8.07 10.57
N VAL A 196 -3.78 7.52 11.10
CA VAL A 196 -5.14 7.99 10.84
C VAL A 196 -5.31 9.46 11.25
N LYS A 197 -4.83 9.81 12.45
CA LYS A 197 -4.90 11.18 12.96
C LYS A 197 -4.14 12.15 12.03
N ARG A 198 -2.93 11.77 11.61
CA ARG A 198 -2.08 12.59 10.73
C ARG A 198 -2.70 12.78 9.35
N LEU A 199 -3.23 11.71 8.75
CA LEU A 199 -3.96 11.79 7.47
C LEU A 199 -5.18 12.71 7.56
N THR A 200 -5.94 12.61 8.66
CA THR A 200 -7.12 13.47 8.88
C THR A 200 -6.71 14.94 9.01
N GLN A 201 -5.62 15.22 9.74
CA GLN A 201 -5.08 16.58 9.88
C GLN A 201 -4.62 17.15 8.53
N PHE A 202 -3.91 16.36 7.73
CA PHE A 202 -3.46 16.81 6.40
C PHE A 202 -4.61 16.99 5.43
N ALA A 203 -5.59 16.08 5.41
CA ALA A 203 -6.77 16.25 4.56
C ALA A 203 -7.53 17.54 4.89
N PHE A 204 -7.76 17.80 6.19
CA PHE A 204 -8.40 19.04 6.64
C PHE A 204 -7.59 20.28 6.26
N ALA A 205 -6.27 20.29 6.49
CA ALA A 205 -5.42 21.42 6.15
C ALA A 205 -5.36 21.69 4.64
N VAL A 206 -5.47 20.65 3.82
CA VAL A 206 -5.52 20.75 2.37
C VAL A 206 -6.85 21.35 1.90
N GLU A 207 -7.96 20.88 2.46
CA GLU A 207 -9.31 21.36 2.13
C GLU A 207 -9.51 22.82 2.58
N ASP A 208 -9.12 23.16 3.81
CA ASP A 208 -9.21 24.52 4.37
C ASP A 208 -8.22 25.48 3.70
N GLY A 209 -7.04 24.99 3.32
CA GLY A 209 -6.00 25.74 2.62
C GLY A 209 -6.32 26.09 1.16
N GLY A 210 -7.52 25.75 0.66
CA GLY A 210 -7.97 26.10 -0.68
C GLY A 210 -7.31 25.30 -1.80
N CYS A 211 -6.79 24.10 -1.51
CA CYS A 211 -6.23 23.23 -2.53
C CYS A 211 -7.36 22.78 -3.49
N VAL A 212 -7.19 23.06 -4.78
CA VAL A 212 -8.23 22.84 -5.82
C VAL A 212 -8.34 21.36 -6.23
N ALA A 213 -7.66 20.46 -5.53
CA ALA A 213 -7.61 19.04 -5.83
C ALA A 213 -8.61 18.26 -4.96
N SER A 214 -9.21 17.21 -5.54
CA SER A 214 -9.95 16.24 -4.75
C SER A 214 -8.98 15.44 -3.90
N VAL A 215 -9.15 15.46 -2.58
CA VAL A 215 -8.27 14.75 -1.63
C VAL A 215 -8.75 13.32 -1.42
N ILE A 216 -7.83 12.37 -1.50
CA ILE A 216 -8.07 10.95 -1.20
C ILE A 216 -7.01 10.51 -0.20
N THR A 217 -7.43 10.00 0.96
CA THR A 217 -6.52 9.46 1.98
C THR A 217 -6.45 7.95 1.90
N GLN A 218 -5.25 7.40 2.10
CA GLN A 218 -5.02 5.95 2.12
C GLN A 218 -3.89 5.59 3.08
N ILE A 219 -4.05 4.46 3.76
CA ILE A 219 -3.01 3.85 4.59
C ILE A 219 -2.51 2.60 3.89
N GLU A 220 -1.21 2.55 3.63
CA GLU A 220 -0.55 1.43 2.99
C GLU A 220 0.36 0.72 3.99
N ARG A 221 0.00 -0.53 4.31
CA ARG A 221 0.84 -1.40 5.13
C ARG A 221 1.82 -2.13 4.24
N THR A 222 3.11 -1.97 4.50
CA THR A 222 4.16 -2.57 3.69
C THR A 222 5.34 -3.02 4.53
N ARG A 223 6.22 -3.84 3.95
CA ARG A 223 7.54 -4.15 4.50
C ARG A 223 8.64 -3.31 3.85
N ASP A 224 8.31 -2.65 2.74
CA ASP A 224 9.20 -1.83 1.94
C ASP A 224 8.41 -0.64 1.40
N GLY A 225 8.71 0.56 1.91
CA GLY A 225 8.03 1.78 1.51
C GLY A 225 8.28 2.17 0.05
N GLY A 226 9.45 1.81 -0.50
CA GLY A 226 9.84 2.20 -1.84
C GLY A 226 9.08 1.40 -2.90
N VAL A 227 8.98 0.08 -2.66
CA VAL A 227 8.13 -0.81 -3.48
C VAL A 227 6.67 -0.37 -3.41
N CYS A 228 6.16 -0.13 -2.19
CA CYS A 228 4.77 0.28 -1.99
C CYS A 228 4.40 1.55 -2.75
N LEU A 229 5.21 2.61 -2.63
CA LEU A 229 4.93 3.88 -3.32
C LEU A 229 5.09 3.75 -4.85
N THR A 230 6.01 2.91 -5.32
CA THR A 230 6.19 2.63 -6.76
C THR A 230 4.98 1.88 -7.34
N ASP A 231 4.52 0.84 -6.65
CA ASP A 231 3.35 0.05 -7.04
C ASP A 231 2.10 0.93 -7.05
N LEU A 232 1.94 1.77 -6.03
CA LEU A 232 0.83 2.72 -5.93
C LEU A 232 0.84 3.76 -7.04
N ALA A 233 2.01 4.32 -7.37
CA ALA A 233 2.17 5.24 -8.50
C ALA A 233 1.81 4.56 -9.84
N SER A 234 2.15 3.28 -10.00
CA SER A 234 1.78 2.50 -11.19
C SER A 234 0.28 2.22 -11.25
N GLU A 235 -0.31 1.75 -10.14
CA GLU A 235 -1.73 1.42 -10.02
C GLU A 235 -2.61 2.64 -10.31
N LEU A 236 -2.27 3.78 -9.72
CA LEU A 236 -3.01 5.02 -9.86
C LEU A 236 -2.66 5.81 -11.12
N ARG A 237 -1.68 5.33 -11.91
CA ARG A 237 -1.11 6.06 -13.06
C ARG A 237 -0.77 7.50 -12.68
N ALA A 238 -0.06 7.65 -11.57
CA ALA A 238 0.30 8.96 -11.04
C ALA A 238 1.09 9.77 -12.07
N ALA A 239 0.79 11.06 -12.17
CA ALA A 239 1.61 12.01 -12.90
C ALA A 239 2.83 12.39 -12.05
N PHE A 240 2.60 12.59 -10.74
CA PHE A 240 3.62 13.00 -9.79
C PHE A 240 3.55 12.18 -8.50
N LEU A 241 4.72 11.87 -7.95
CA LEU A 241 4.90 11.31 -6.61
C LEU A 241 5.84 12.21 -5.81
N VAL A 242 5.35 12.73 -4.69
CA VAL A 242 6.09 13.64 -3.82
C VAL A 242 6.43 12.95 -2.51
N ILE A 243 7.69 12.98 -2.12
CA ILE A 243 8.17 12.49 -0.82
C ILE A 243 8.99 13.60 -0.19
N ALA A 244 8.83 13.82 1.11
CA ALA A 244 9.67 14.75 1.86
C ALA A 244 10.59 14.00 2.82
N LEU A 245 11.85 14.43 2.88
CA LEU A 245 12.86 13.92 3.79
C LEU A 245 13.33 15.07 4.69
N GLY A 246 13.21 14.87 6.01
CA GLY A 246 13.76 15.80 6.98
C GLY A 246 15.30 15.74 7.04
N THR A 247 15.93 16.72 7.71
CA THR A 247 17.38 16.72 7.92
C THR A 247 17.90 15.49 8.65
N ASN A 248 17.05 14.86 9.47
CA ASN A 248 17.36 13.69 10.28
C ASN A 248 16.81 12.40 9.63
N ALA A 249 16.52 12.42 8.32
CA ALA A 249 16.05 11.24 7.60
C ALA A 249 17.00 10.06 7.80
N SER A 250 16.44 8.89 8.10
CA SER A 250 17.24 7.69 8.31
C SER A 250 17.89 7.24 7.01
N SER A 251 18.92 6.39 7.10
CA SER A 251 19.49 5.75 5.91
C SER A 251 18.45 4.92 5.15
N GLU A 252 17.46 4.36 5.86
CA GLU A 252 16.34 3.63 5.26
C GLU A 252 15.45 4.56 4.43
N ASP A 253 15.06 5.72 4.95
CA ASP A 253 14.24 6.71 4.23
C ASP A 253 14.96 7.23 2.98
N VAL A 254 16.27 7.49 3.09
CA VAL A 254 17.09 7.93 1.95
C VAL A 254 17.20 6.85 0.88
N ASN A 255 17.41 5.59 1.28
CA ASN A 255 17.47 4.46 0.35
C ASN A 255 16.11 4.20 -0.30
N MET A 256 15.03 4.35 0.46
CA MET A 256 13.66 4.24 -0.03
C MET A 256 13.38 5.34 -1.08
N ALA A 257 13.69 6.60 -0.78
CA ALA A 257 13.50 7.69 -1.73
C ALA A 257 14.33 7.47 -3.00
N ARG A 258 15.58 6.98 -2.88
CA ARG A 258 16.41 6.62 -4.04
C ARG A 258 15.74 5.52 -4.87
N TYR A 259 15.24 4.46 -4.23
CA TYR A 259 14.53 3.39 -4.91
C TYR A 259 13.33 3.93 -5.69
N VAL A 260 12.51 4.79 -5.08
CA VAL A 260 11.34 5.40 -5.72
C VAL A 260 11.76 6.23 -6.93
N VAL A 261 12.77 7.10 -6.79
CA VAL A 261 13.29 7.91 -7.91
C VAL A 261 13.76 7.04 -9.08
N GLU A 262 14.37 5.90 -8.81
CA GLU A 262 14.88 4.99 -9.85
C GLU A 262 13.81 4.11 -10.50
N ARG A 263 12.66 3.88 -9.84
CA ARG A 263 11.70 2.84 -10.22
C ARG A 263 10.28 3.33 -10.49
N ALA A 264 9.89 4.49 -9.97
CA ALA A 264 8.54 5.01 -10.15
C ALA A 264 8.25 5.27 -11.64
N PRO A 265 7.04 4.93 -12.12
CA PRO A 265 6.65 5.17 -13.52
C PRO A 265 6.21 6.62 -13.78
N CYS A 266 6.45 7.53 -12.83
CA CYS A 266 5.98 8.91 -12.84
C CYS A 266 7.10 9.88 -12.47
N GLU A 267 6.84 11.19 -12.56
CA GLU A 267 7.80 12.18 -12.08
C GLU A 267 7.86 12.14 -10.55
N VAL A 268 9.07 12.05 -10.00
CA VAL A 268 9.29 11.95 -8.55
C VAL A 268 9.94 13.23 -8.05
N ILE A 269 9.32 13.84 -7.05
CA ILE A 269 9.87 15.03 -6.37
C ILE A 269 10.25 14.63 -4.95
N VAL A 270 11.55 14.69 -4.68
CA VAL A 270 12.10 14.48 -3.33
C VAL A 270 12.40 15.84 -2.71
N ASN A 271 11.54 16.28 -1.79
CA ASN A 271 11.74 17.53 -1.08
C ASN A 271 12.61 17.32 0.16
N ARG A 272 13.79 17.94 0.21
CA ARG A 272 14.65 17.92 1.40
C ARG A 272 14.40 19.16 2.23
N VAL A 273 13.88 18.97 3.44
CA VAL A 273 13.52 20.05 4.36
C VAL A 273 14.70 20.34 5.28
N LEU A 274 15.11 21.62 5.37
CA LEU A 274 16.12 22.08 6.31
C LEU A 274 15.50 22.40 7.68
N LEU A 275 16.25 22.24 8.77
CA LEU A 275 15.78 22.46 10.15
C LEU A 275 15.22 23.87 10.40
N SER A 276 15.69 24.86 9.64
CA SER A 276 15.21 26.24 9.67
C SER A 276 13.74 26.37 9.26
N ASP A 277 13.24 25.46 8.43
CA ASP A 277 11.94 25.59 7.78
C ASP A 277 10.83 24.89 8.58
N LEU A 278 11.19 24.06 9.55
CA LEU A 278 10.26 23.34 10.44
C LEU A 278 9.73 24.23 11.58
N HIS A 279 10.39 25.36 11.88
CA HIS A 279 10.03 26.28 12.98
C HIS A 279 9.48 27.62 12.49
N GLY A 280 9.42 27.87 11.18
CA GLY A 280 9.03 29.17 10.61
C GLY A 280 7.53 29.50 10.67
N GLY A 281 6.71 28.67 11.30
CA GLY A 281 5.24 28.83 11.35
C GLY A 281 4.69 29.59 12.56
N ASP A 282 5.48 29.78 13.62
CA ASP A 282 4.96 30.29 14.91
C ASP A 282 5.42 31.72 15.29
N GLU A 283 6.28 32.38 14.50
CA GLU A 283 6.82 33.73 14.81
C GLU A 283 6.30 34.87 13.91
N ALA A 284 5.13 34.72 13.27
CA ALA A 284 4.54 35.78 12.43
C ALA A 284 3.30 36.48 13.04
N ILE A 285 3.04 36.33 14.35
CA ILE A 285 1.92 37.01 15.03
C ILE A 285 2.40 37.70 16.33
N THR A 286 3.52 38.40 16.31
CA THR A 286 3.82 39.42 17.33
C THR A 286 4.68 40.54 16.73
N SER A 287 4.16 41.23 15.72
CA SER A 287 4.75 42.49 15.28
C SER A 287 3.68 43.43 14.74
N ASP A 288 2.63 43.69 15.54
CA ASP A 288 1.75 44.83 15.25
C ASP A 288 0.95 45.27 16.49
N LYS A 289 1.65 45.66 17.57
CA LYS A 289 1.08 46.44 18.68
C LYS A 289 2.22 47.02 19.53
N GLU A 290 2.86 48.09 19.05
CA GLU A 290 3.39 49.18 19.88
C GLU A 290 3.97 50.30 19.01
N GLN A 291 3.06 51.02 18.33
CA GLN A 291 3.26 52.42 18.00
C GLN A 291 1.97 53.17 18.36
N LYS A 292 1.93 53.71 19.59
CA LYS A 292 1.33 55.04 19.91
C LYS A 292 1.27 55.27 21.43
N HIS A 293 1.55 56.53 21.78
CA HIS A 293 1.46 57.21 23.08
C HIS A 293 2.66 56.99 24.02
N ASP A 294 3.24 58.00 24.67
CA ASP A 294 3.13 59.47 24.61
C ASP A 294 4.31 60.03 25.44
N HIS A 295 4.69 61.28 25.10
CA HIS A 295 5.45 62.27 25.89
C HIS A 295 6.97 62.13 26.05
#